data_AF-A0A7J8D4B8-F1
#
_entry.id   AF-A0A7J8D4B8-F1
#
_cell.length_a   1.000
_cell.length_b   1.000
_cell.length_c   1.000
_cell.angle_alpha   90.00
_cell.angle_beta   90.00
_cell.angle_gamma   90.00
#
_symmetry.space_group_name_H-M   'P 1'
#
loop_
_entity.id
_entity.type
_entity.pdbx_description
1 polymer ?
#
loop_
_entity_poly.entity_id
_entity_poly.type
_entity_poly.pdbx_seq_one_letter_code
_entity_poly.pdbx_strand_id
1 'polypeptide(L)'
;MEKAGRGGDSAPRGPVLHIVVVGFHHKKGCQVEFSYPPLIPGDGHDSHTLPEEWKYLPFLALPDGAHNYQEDTVFFHLPPRNGNGATVYGISCYRQIEAKALKVRQADVTRETVQKSVCVLSKLPLYGLLQAKLQLITHAYFEEKDFSQISILKELYEHMNSSLGGTSLEGSQVYLGLSPRDLVLHFRHKVLILFKLILLEKKVLFYISPVNKLVGALMTLLSLFPGMLEHGLSDCSQYRPRKSMSEDAGLHERNPPADDFASVSAAPRLFLSVGQAHSRGPLCRTVYMDNCPLSK
;
A
#
# COMPACT_ATOMS: atom_id res chain seq x y z
N MET A 1 48.18 -0.08 -17.41
CA MET A 1 47.56 -0.47 -16.12
C MET A 1 46.23 0.24 -16.02
N GLU A 2 45.18 -0.48 -16.43
CA GLU A 2 43.78 -0.12 -16.18
C GLU A 2 43.52 0.04 -14.69
N LYS A 3 42.79 1.09 -14.29
CA LYS A 3 42.18 1.16 -12.97
C LYS A 3 40.70 0.83 -13.10
N ALA A 4 40.36 -0.30 -12.50
CA ALA A 4 39.05 -0.92 -12.44
C ALA A 4 37.95 0.05 -11.96
N GLY A 5 36.83 0.04 -12.70
CA GLY A 5 35.58 0.65 -12.28
C GLY A 5 34.97 -0.11 -11.11
N ARG A 6 34.77 0.59 -9.99
CA ARG A 6 33.83 0.15 -8.96
C ARG A 6 32.44 0.61 -9.38
N GLY A 7 31.64 -0.30 -9.91
CA GLY A 7 30.19 -0.14 -10.02
C GLY A 7 29.61 -0.07 -8.61
N GLY A 8 29.44 1.15 -8.10
CA GLY A 8 28.77 1.40 -6.83
C GLY A 8 27.27 1.29 -7.03
N ASP A 9 26.67 0.28 -6.40
CA ASP A 9 25.23 0.15 -6.24
C ASP A 9 24.73 1.35 -5.42
N SER A 10 24.27 2.42 -6.09
CA SER A 10 23.90 3.66 -5.43
C SER A 10 22.57 3.47 -4.72
N ALA A 11 22.62 3.25 -3.41
CA ALA A 11 21.43 3.23 -2.56
C ALA A 11 20.54 4.46 -2.86
N PRO A 12 19.20 4.31 -2.92
CA PRO A 12 18.31 5.42 -3.24
C PRO A 12 18.52 6.56 -2.24
N ARG A 13 18.94 7.71 -2.77
CA ARG A 13 19.43 8.88 -2.02
C ARG A 13 18.37 9.60 -1.18
N GLY A 14 17.09 9.21 -1.29
CA GLY A 14 16.00 9.81 -0.54
C GLY A 14 14.98 8.78 -0.01
N PRO A 15 13.89 9.28 0.60
CA PRO A 15 12.87 8.43 1.22
C PRO A 15 11.93 7.75 0.22
N VAL A 16 11.76 8.29 -0.99
CA VAL A 16 10.96 7.64 -2.04
C VAL A 16 11.82 6.63 -2.78
N LEU A 17 11.39 5.38 -2.77
CA LEU A 17 12.04 4.24 -3.40
C LEU A 17 11.66 4.13 -4.88
N HIS A 18 10.36 4.19 -5.17
CA HIS A 18 9.82 4.01 -6.52
C HIS A 18 8.53 4.81 -6.70
N ILE A 19 8.34 5.33 -7.90
CA ILE A 19 7.03 5.68 -8.47
C ILE A 19 6.60 4.52 -9.34
N VAL A 20 5.34 4.08 -9.22
CA VAL A 20 4.80 2.92 -9.93
C VAL A 20 3.45 3.30 -10.55
N VAL A 21 3.21 2.93 -11.80
CA VAL A 21 1.87 2.98 -12.41
C VAL A 21 1.31 1.57 -12.46
N VAL A 22 0.09 1.41 -11.96
CA VAL A 22 -0.67 0.16 -12.06
C VAL A 22 -1.90 0.41 -12.89
N GLY A 23 -2.12 -0.37 -13.93
CA GLY A 23 -3.33 -0.33 -14.75
C GLY A 23 -4.15 -1.59 -14.63
N PHE A 24 -5.43 -1.49 -14.99
CA PHE A 24 -6.33 -2.64 -15.07
C PHE A 24 -6.48 -3.14 -16.50
N HIS A 25 -6.07 -4.39 -16.75
CA HIS A 25 -6.29 -5.08 -18.01
C HIS A 25 -7.47 -6.06 -17.87
N HIS A 26 -8.47 -5.93 -18.74
CA HIS A 26 -9.74 -6.69 -18.67
C HIS A 26 -9.60 -8.23 -18.59
N LYS A 27 -8.58 -8.83 -19.23
CA LYS A 27 -8.25 -10.27 -19.12
C LYS A 27 -7.24 -10.62 -18.00
N LYS A 28 -6.28 -9.75 -17.71
CA LYS A 28 -5.12 -10.08 -16.85
C LYS A 28 -5.24 -9.53 -15.43
N GLY A 29 -6.21 -8.64 -15.19
CA GLY A 29 -6.36 -7.93 -13.91
C GLY A 29 -5.42 -6.74 -13.77
N CYS A 30 -5.13 -6.36 -12.53
CA CYS A 30 -4.22 -5.25 -12.21
C CYS A 30 -2.77 -5.65 -12.53
N GLN A 31 -2.03 -4.78 -13.24
CA GLN A 31 -0.64 -5.01 -13.62
C GLN A 31 0.17 -3.73 -13.43
N VAL A 32 1.43 -3.86 -12.99
CA VAL A 32 2.40 -2.75 -13.10
C VAL A 32 2.65 -2.50 -14.58
N GLU A 33 2.51 -1.25 -15.02
CA GLU A 33 2.78 -0.83 -16.39
C GLU A 33 4.03 0.06 -16.48
N PHE A 34 4.42 0.68 -15.37
CA PHE A 34 5.59 1.54 -15.29
C PHE A 34 6.17 1.56 -13.88
N SER A 35 7.50 1.66 -13.76
CA SER A 35 8.19 1.95 -12.50
C SER A 35 9.45 2.79 -12.70
N TYR A 36 9.65 3.76 -11.80
CA TYR A 36 10.83 4.62 -11.79
C TYR A 36 11.33 4.90 -10.36
N PRO A 37 12.60 4.59 -10.07
CA PRO A 37 13.46 3.63 -10.79
C PRO A 37 12.80 2.25 -10.95
N PRO A 38 13.29 1.37 -11.85
CA PRO A 38 12.73 0.04 -12.05
C PRO A 38 12.66 -0.76 -10.74
N LEU A 39 11.59 -1.53 -10.55
CA LEU A 39 11.44 -2.38 -9.35
C LEU A 39 12.54 -3.45 -9.25
N ILE A 40 13.01 -3.96 -10.39
CA ILE A 40 14.14 -4.89 -10.47
C ILE A 40 15.33 -4.16 -11.10
N PRO A 41 16.49 -4.08 -10.42
CA PRO A 41 17.68 -3.45 -11.01
C PRO A 41 18.07 -4.11 -12.34
N GLY A 42 18.27 -3.31 -13.37
CA GLY A 42 18.63 -3.78 -14.72
C GLY A 42 17.45 -4.01 -15.67
N ASP A 43 16.21 -4.06 -15.16
CA ASP A 43 15.01 -4.12 -15.99
C ASP A 43 14.67 -2.76 -16.63
N GLY A 44 13.84 -2.79 -17.67
CA GLY A 44 13.20 -1.62 -18.24
C GLY A 44 12.17 -1.00 -17.28
N HIS A 45 11.89 0.29 -17.47
CA HIS A 45 10.87 0.99 -16.67
C HIS A 45 9.45 0.48 -16.93
N ASP A 46 9.21 -0.14 -18.07
CA ASP A 46 7.96 -0.76 -18.52
C ASP A 46 7.87 -2.27 -18.20
N SER A 47 8.82 -2.80 -17.43
CA SER A 47 8.80 -4.19 -17.00
C SER A 47 7.58 -4.49 -16.12
N HIS A 48 6.85 -5.56 -16.47
CA HIS A 48 5.76 -6.11 -15.66
C HIS A 48 6.25 -7.03 -14.52
N THR A 49 7.56 -7.30 -14.46
CA THR A 49 8.16 -8.23 -13.51
C THR A 49 8.22 -7.61 -12.12
N LEU A 50 7.84 -8.38 -11.11
CA LEU A 50 7.79 -7.95 -9.71
C LEU A 50 8.76 -8.78 -8.87
N PRO A 51 9.38 -8.17 -7.83
CA PRO A 51 9.95 -8.94 -6.74
C PRO A 51 8.91 -9.88 -6.14
N GLU A 52 9.31 -11.10 -5.77
CA GLU A 52 8.39 -12.13 -5.27
C GLU A 52 7.58 -11.62 -4.05
N GLU A 53 8.25 -10.88 -3.18
CA GLU A 53 7.64 -10.33 -1.96
C GLU A 53 6.58 -9.27 -2.27
N TRP A 54 6.63 -8.66 -3.46
CA TRP A 54 5.73 -7.59 -3.91
C TRP A 54 4.75 -8.04 -5.00
N LYS A 55 4.55 -9.36 -5.18
CA LYS A 55 3.62 -9.91 -6.17
C LYS A 55 2.18 -9.36 -6.08
N TYR A 56 1.76 -8.90 -4.91
CA TYR A 56 0.44 -8.31 -4.68
C TYR A 56 0.37 -6.79 -4.84
N LEU A 57 1.50 -6.11 -5.11
CA LEU A 57 1.55 -4.66 -5.32
C LEU A 57 0.45 -4.15 -6.28
N PRO A 58 0.17 -4.77 -7.44
CA PRO A 58 -0.89 -4.29 -8.33
C PRO A 58 -2.27 -4.25 -7.67
N PHE A 59 -2.63 -5.28 -6.91
CA PHE A 59 -3.93 -5.37 -6.24
C PHE A 59 -4.02 -4.42 -5.03
N LEU A 60 -2.89 -4.13 -4.38
CA LEU A 60 -2.83 -3.17 -3.28
C LEU A 60 -2.93 -1.72 -3.78
N ALA A 61 -2.29 -1.41 -4.90
CA ALA A 61 -2.29 -0.08 -5.49
C ALA A 61 -3.60 0.25 -6.21
N LEU A 62 -4.27 -0.76 -6.79
CA LEU A 62 -5.55 -0.62 -7.46
C LEU A 62 -6.55 -1.65 -6.89
N PRO A 63 -7.18 -1.34 -5.74
CA PRO A 63 -7.99 -2.29 -4.99
C PRO A 63 -9.30 -2.63 -5.71
N ASP A 64 -9.85 -3.80 -5.38
CA ASP A 64 -11.18 -4.18 -5.86
C ASP A 64 -12.24 -3.14 -5.48
N GLY A 65 -13.17 -2.89 -6.39
CA GLY A 65 -14.18 -1.84 -6.22
C GLY A 65 -13.71 -0.42 -6.56
N ALA A 66 -12.44 -0.22 -6.92
CA ALA A 66 -11.95 1.08 -7.40
C ALA A 66 -12.68 1.59 -8.66
N HIS A 67 -13.30 0.69 -9.45
CA HIS A 67 -14.16 1.05 -10.58
C HIS A 67 -15.47 1.76 -10.16
N ASN A 68 -15.84 1.72 -8.88
CA ASN A 68 -17.02 2.44 -8.37
C ASN A 68 -16.76 3.93 -8.10
N TYR A 69 -15.51 4.38 -8.24
CA TYR A 69 -15.08 5.74 -7.91
C TYR A 69 -14.33 6.37 -9.07
N GLN A 70 -14.66 7.62 -9.38
CA GLN A 70 -13.93 8.38 -10.40
C GLN A 70 -12.45 8.55 -10.02
N GLU A 71 -12.19 8.77 -8.74
CA GLU A 71 -10.86 8.82 -8.14
C GLU A 71 -10.93 8.49 -6.65
N ASP A 72 -9.84 7.95 -6.10
CA ASP A 72 -9.68 7.72 -4.66
C ASP A 72 -8.19 7.51 -4.28
N THR A 73 -7.91 7.34 -2.99
CA THR A 73 -6.56 7.05 -2.48
C THR A 73 -6.57 5.88 -1.50
N VAL A 74 -5.57 5.00 -1.63
CA VAL A 74 -5.32 3.89 -0.70
C VAL A 74 -3.90 3.96 -0.14
N PHE A 75 -3.76 3.58 1.13
CA PHE A 75 -2.48 3.33 1.78
C PHE A 75 -2.32 1.84 2.00
N PHE A 76 -1.12 1.32 1.76
CA PHE A 76 -0.79 -0.07 1.95
C PHE A 76 0.66 -0.23 2.39
N HIS A 77 1.02 -1.44 2.78
CA HIS A 77 2.35 -1.77 3.25
C HIS A 77 2.89 -2.93 2.43
N LEU A 78 4.20 -2.90 2.17
CA LEU A 78 4.90 -3.99 1.51
C LEU A 78 6.02 -4.49 2.42
N PRO A 79 6.29 -5.81 2.40
CA PRO A 79 7.42 -6.38 3.12
C PRO A 79 8.75 -5.81 2.63
N PRO A 80 9.78 -5.77 3.48
CA PRO A 80 11.14 -5.47 3.03
C PRO A 80 11.59 -6.50 1.98
N ARG A 81 12.35 -6.04 0.99
CA ARG A 81 12.97 -6.92 0.00
C ARG A 81 14.09 -7.73 0.64
N ASN A 82 14.26 -8.98 0.20
CA ASN A 82 15.32 -9.89 0.68
C ASN A 82 15.21 -10.25 2.18
N GLY A 83 14.04 -10.06 2.80
CA GLY A 83 13.77 -10.47 4.19
C GLY A 83 14.52 -9.68 5.27
N ASN A 84 15.18 -8.58 4.94
CA ASN A 84 15.88 -7.71 5.88
C ASN A 84 15.48 -6.24 5.63
N GLY A 85 15.03 -5.53 6.67
CA GLY A 85 14.69 -4.11 6.59
C GLY A 85 13.34 -3.77 7.21
N ALA A 86 12.94 -2.51 7.08
CA ALA A 86 11.65 -2.02 7.55
C ALA A 86 10.58 -2.16 6.45
N THR A 87 9.32 -2.13 6.88
CA THR A 87 8.15 -1.93 6.03
C THR A 87 8.36 -0.84 4.99
N VAL A 88 7.92 -1.11 3.76
CA VAL A 88 7.77 -0.11 2.71
C VAL A 88 6.34 0.41 2.70
N TYR A 89 6.21 1.73 2.76
CA TYR A 89 4.93 2.44 2.83
C TYR A 89 4.46 2.81 1.43
N GLY A 90 3.32 2.26 1.02
CA GLY A 90 2.68 2.50 -0.27
C GLY A 90 1.54 3.49 -0.17
N ILE A 91 1.56 4.51 -1.02
CA ILE A 91 0.45 5.46 -1.22
C ILE A 91 0.07 5.38 -2.68
N SER A 92 -1.20 5.12 -3.00
CA SER A 92 -1.67 5.01 -4.38
C SER A 92 -2.91 5.85 -4.60
N CYS A 93 -2.86 6.72 -5.61
CA CYS A 93 -4.02 7.48 -6.08
C CYS A 93 -4.47 6.88 -7.41
N TYR A 94 -5.72 6.43 -7.46
CA TYR A 94 -6.29 5.86 -8.67
C TYR A 94 -7.36 6.76 -9.26
N ARG A 95 -7.52 6.67 -10.57
CA ARG A 95 -8.50 7.44 -11.33
C ARG A 95 -9.00 6.65 -12.54
N GLN A 96 -10.19 7.00 -13.00
CA GLN A 96 -10.78 6.50 -14.23
C GLN A 96 -10.84 7.59 -15.30
N ILE A 97 -10.70 7.18 -16.56
CA ILE A 97 -10.92 8.04 -17.73
C ILE A 97 -11.65 7.27 -18.82
N GLU A 98 -12.55 7.93 -19.53
CA GLU A 98 -13.21 7.32 -20.69
C GLU A 98 -12.18 7.08 -21.81
N ALA A 99 -12.20 5.89 -22.41
CA ALA A 99 -11.28 5.50 -23.47
C ALA A 99 -11.37 6.42 -24.70
N LYS A 100 -12.54 7.02 -24.96
CA LYS A 100 -12.74 8.00 -26.03
C LYS A 100 -12.06 9.35 -25.77
N ALA A 101 -11.69 9.65 -24.53
CA ALA A 101 -11.01 10.88 -24.15
C ALA A 101 -9.48 10.78 -24.31
N LEU A 102 -8.94 9.59 -24.58
CA LEU A 102 -7.51 9.37 -24.78
C LEU A 102 -7.03 9.89 -26.13
N LYS A 103 -5.88 10.59 -26.14
CA LYS A 103 -5.17 10.98 -27.36
C LYS A 103 -4.56 9.76 -28.05
N VAL A 104 -4.00 8.85 -27.25
CA VAL A 104 -3.39 7.60 -27.71
C VAL A 104 -4.13 6.43 -27.10
N ARG A 105 -4.81 5.65 -27.94
CA ARG A 105 -5.51 4.44 -27.53
C ARG A 105 -4.69 3.22 -27.90
N GLN A 106 -4.16 2.53 -26.89
CA GLN A 106 -3.45 1.26 -27.08
C GLN A 106 -4.43 0.15 -27.49
N ALA A 107 -3.94 -0.84 -28.23
CA ALA A 107 -4.76 -1.90 -28.83
C ALA A 107 -5.47 -2.79 -27.81
N ASP A 108 -4.97 -2.84 -26.58
CA ASP A 108 -5.50 -3.61 -25.46
C ASP A 108 -6.61 -2.87 -24.68
N VAL A 109 -6.86 -1.59 -24.99
CA VAL A 109 -7.97 -0.80 -24.45
C VAL A 109 -9.28 -1.19 -25.15
N THR A 110 -9.88 -2.27 -24.68
CA THR A 110 -11.15 -2.81 -25.20
C THR A 110 -12.40 -2.33 -24.47
N ARG A 111 -12.24 -1.77 -23.26
CA ARG A 111 -13.36 -1.22 -22.45
C ARG A 111 -13.61 0.25 -22.73
N GLU A 112 -14.77 0.73 -22.28
CA GLU A 112 -15.16 2.14 -22.37
C GLU A 112 -14.39 3.03 -21.40
N THR A 113 -13.88 2.47 -20.30
CA THR A 113 -13.07 3.19 -19.30
C THR A 113 -11.70 2.54 -19.14
N VAL A 114 -10.69 3.39 -18.94
CA VAL A 114 -9.35 3.03 -18.53
C VAL A 114 -9.19 3.41 -17.07
N GLN A 115 -8.67 2.48 -16.28
CA GLN A 115 -8.45 2.67 -14.85
C GLN A 115 -6.98 2.43 -14.54
N LYS A 116 -6.33 3.42 -13.94
CA LYS A 116 -4.93 3.35 -13.53
C LYS A 116 -4.73 4.02 -12.18
N SER A 117 -3.65 3.68 -11.51
CA SER A 117 -3.15 4.37 -10.34
C SER A 117 -1.70 4.79 -10.50
N VAL A 118 -1.35 5.92 -9.88
CA VAL A 118 0.03 6.31 -9.64
C VAL A 118 0.31 6.05 -8.16
N CYS A 119 1.39 5.35 -7.88
CA CYS A 119 1.76 4.89 -6.55
C CYS A 119 3.18 5.33 -6.19
N VAL A 120 3.36 5.75 -4.94
CA VAL A 120 4.64 6.05 -4.31
C VAL A 120 4.96 4.94 -3.33
N LEU A 121 6.15 4.34 -3.45
CA LEU A 121 6.73 3.43 -2.46
C LEU A 121 7.80 4.19 -1.67
N SER A 122 7.66 4.27 -0.35
CA SER A 122 8.46 5.11 0.53
C SER A 122 9.04 4.34 1.72
N LYS A 123 10.22 4.78 2.18
CA LYS A 123 10.84 4.35 3.44
C LYS A 123 10.21 5.03 4.67
N LEU A 124 9.53 6.15 4.47
CA LEU A 124 8.95 6.97 5.54
C LEU A 124 7.40 6.98 5.45
N PRO A 125 6.68 6.87 6.59
CA PRO A 125 5.21 6.83 6.65
C PRO A 125 4.58 8.24 6.55
N LEU A 126 4.99 9.03 5.55
CA LEU A 126 4.51 10.40 5.34
C LEU A 126 3.20 10.42 4.51
N TYR A 127 2.19 9.70 4.98
CA TYR A 127 0.96 9.41 4.21
C TYR A 127 0.27 10.65 3.64
N GLY A 128 -0.11 11.61 4.51
CA GLY A 128 -0.86 12.78 4.07
C GLY A 128 -0.04 13.70 3.16
N LEU A 129 1.26 13.85 3.42
CA LEU A 129 2.15 14.67 2.60
C LEU A 129 2.35 14.08 1.20
N LEU A 130 2.61 12.77 1.15
CA LEU A 130 2.75 12.05 -0.12
C LEU A 130 1.44 12.01 -0.87
N GLN A 131 0.31 11.78 -0.19
CA GLN A 131 -1.03 11.83 -0.78
C GLN A 131 -1.30 13.17 -1.45
N ALA A 132 -1.08 14.29 -0.76
CA ALA A 132 -1.38 15.61 -1.31
C ALA A 132 -0.61 15.89 -2.61
N LYS A 133 0.68 15.54 -2.65
CA LYS A 133 1.50 15.66 -3.87
C LYS A 133 1.04 14.69 -4.96
N LEU A 134 0.78 13.44 -4.59
CA LEU A 134 0.44 12.37 -5.52
C LEU A 134 -0.92 12.59 -6.19
N GLN A 135 -1.92 13.09 -5.46
CA GLN A 135 -3.24 13.42 -6.03
C GLN A 135 -3.12 14.47 -7.14
N LEU A 136 -2.35 15.55 -6.92
CA LEU A 136 -2.13 16.59 -7.91
C LEU A 136 -1.45 16.04 -9.18
N ILE A 137 -0.40 15.24 -9.00
CA ILE A 137 0.36 14.69 -10.13
C ILE A 137 -0.42 13.59 -10.86
N THR A 138 -1.18 12.77 -10.13
CA THR A 138 -2.08 11.79 -10.75
C THR A 138 -3.13 12.48 -11.61
N HIS A 139 -3.69 13.60 -11.12
CA HIS A 139 -4.62 14.40 -11.91
C HIS A 139 -3.96 14.90 -13.21
N ALA A 140 -2.78 15.54 -13.11
CA ALA A 140 -2.04 16.03 -14.27
C ALA A 140 -1.67 14.92 -15.26
N TYR A 141 -1.21 13.77 -14.77
CA TYR A 141 -0.90 12.59 -15.59
C TYR A 141 -2.11 12.08 -16.38
N PHE A 142 -3.32 12.14 -15.82
CA PHE A 142 -4.54 11.79 -16.54
C PHE A 142 -5.00 12.88 -17.53
N GLU A 143 -4.78 14.16 -17.21
CA GLU A 143 -5.11 15.29 -18.11
C GLU A 143 -4.24 15.31 -19.38
N GLU A 144 -3.03 14.73 -19.33
CA GLU A 144 -2.21 14.54 -20.53
C GLU A 144 -2.92 13.69 -21.59
N LYS A 145 -3.83 12.79 -21.18
CA LYS A 145 -4.59 11.88 -22.06
C LYS A 145 -3.73 10.96 -22.93
N ASP A 146 -2.44 10.88 -22.63
CA ASP A 146 -1.45 10.01 -23.26
C ASP A 146 -0.57 9.41 -22.17
N PHE A 147 -0.86 8.16 -21.82
CA PHE A 147 -0.16 7.47 -20.74
C PHE A 147 1.27 7.03 -21.07
N SER A 148 1.70 7.19 -22.33
CA SER A 148 3.11 6.99 -22.71
C SER A 148 4.02 8.13 -22.18
N GLN A 149 3.44 9.27 -21.81
CA GLN A 149 4.15 10.43 -21.29
C GLN A 149 4.47 10.27 -19.80
N ILE A 150 5.64 9.71 -19.53
CA ILE A 150 6.13 9.37 -18.17
C ILE A 150 7.03 10.44 -17.54
N SER A 151 7.30 11.56 -18.22
CA SER A 151 8.21 12.62 -17.73
C SER A 151 7.76 13.16 -16.37
N ILE A 152 6.47 13.48 -16.23
CA ILE A 152 5.88 14.00 -14.99
C ILE A 152 6.07 13.04 -13.80
N LEU A 153 6.13 11.73 -14.05
CA LEU A 153 6.34 10.72 -13.02
C LEU A 153 7.80 10.65 -12.57
N LYS A 154 8.75 10.87 -13.50
CA LYS A 154 10.18 10.98 -13.16
C LYS A 154 10.46 12.26 -12.39
N GLU A 155 9.89 13.37 -12.83
CA GLU A 155 9.98 14.66 -12.14
C GLU A 155 9.39 14.58 -10.73
N LEU A 156 8.28 13.85 -10.55
CA LEU A 156 7.70 13.58 -9.23
C LEU A 156 8.70 12.86 -8.31
N TYR A 157 9.36 11.81 -8.81
CA TYR A 157 10.35 11.06 -8.03
C TYR A 157 11.50 11.97 -7.56
N GLU A 158 12.09 12.74 -8.49
CA GLU A 158 13.21 13.63 -8.17
C GLU A 158 12.78 14.76 -7.23
N HIS A 159 11.58 15.32 -7.43
CA HIS A 159 11.04 16.36 -6.57
C HIS A 159 10.74 15.84 -5.16
N MET A 160 10.15 14.64 -5.02
CA MET A 160 9.91 14.07 -3.68
C MET A 160 11.23 13.78 -2.96
N ASN A 161 12.22 13.20 -3.63
CA ASN A 161 13.49 12.87 -2.99
C ASN A 161 14.34 14.10 -2.66
N SER A 162 14.29 15.17 -3.48
CA SER A 162 14.94 16.45 -3.16
C SER A 162 14.25 17.19 -2.02
N SER A 163 12.91 17.25 -2.02
CA SER A 163 12.15 17.96 -0.98
C SER A 163 12.10 17.23 0.37
N LEU A 164 12.25 15.91 0.38
CA LEU A 164 12.17 15.09 1.60
C LEU A 164 13.55 14.60 2.08
N GLY A 165 14.65 14.95 1.39
CA GLY A 165 16.01 14.46 1.66
C GLY A 165 16.63 14.85 3.02
N GLY A 166 15.91 15.57 3.87
CA GLY A 166 16.30 15.92 5.24
C GLY A 166 15.14 15.89 6.24
N THR A 167 14.01 15.30 5.87
CA THR A 167 12.84 15.24 6.75
C THR A 167 13.06 14.22 7.87
N SER A 168 13.18 14.69 9.12
CA SER A 168 13.10 13.84 10.31
C SER A 168 11.64 13.43 10.55
N LEU A 169 11.43 12.19 11.04
CA LEU A 169 10.12 11.70 11.48
C LEU A 169 9.61 12.40 12.75
N GLU A 170 10.42 13.23 13.38
CA GLU A 170 10.09 13.97 14.61
C GLU A 170 9.17 15.18 14.38
N GLY A 171 8.73 15.44 13.13
CA GLY A 171 7.88 16.56 12.77
C GLY A 171 6.39 16.22 12.67
N SER A 172 5.54 17.25 12.72
CA SER A 172 4.08 17.14 12.52
C SER A 172 3.64 16.59 11.16
N GLN A 173 4.58 16.42 10.22
CA GLN A 173 4.33 15.95 8.85
C GLN A 173 3.76 14.53 8.80
N VAL A 174 4.13 13.67 9.75
CA VAL A 174 3.60 12.29 9.86
C VAL A 174 2.10 12.29 10.16
N TYR A 175 1.61 13.35 10.81
CA TYR A 175 0.21 13.52 11.22
C TYR A 175 -0.63 14.33 10.23
N LEU A 176 -0.04 14.78 9.11
CA LEU A 176 -0.75 15.56 8.11
C LEU A 176 -1.95 14.77 7.57
N GLY A 177 -3.13 15.39 7.53
CA GLY A 177 -4.36 14.77 7.04
C GLY A 177 -5.09 13.88 8.06
N LEU A 178 -4.56 13.69 9.26
CA LEU A 178 -5.22 12.92 10.32
C LEU A 178 -6.09 13.83 11.20
N SER A 179 -7.27 13.33 11.60
CA SER A 179 -8.24 14.12 12.36
C SER A 179 -8.90 13.29 13.47
N PRO A 180 -8.32 13.25 14.69
CA PRO A 180 -8.94 12.60 15.84
C PRO A 180 -10.34 13.13 16.13
N ARG A 181 -10.57 14.42 15.85
CA ARG A 181 -11.90 15.04 15.94
C ARG A 181 -12.91 14.32 15.05
N ASP A 182 -12.59 14.15 13.77
CA ASP A 182 -13.53 13.53 12.83
C ASP A 182 -13.70 12.03 13.11
N LEU A 183 -12.64 11.36 13.58
CA LEU A 183 -12.71 9.99 14.07
C LEU A 183 -13.70 9.87 15.23
N VAL A 184 -13.62 10.76 16.23
CA VAL A 184 -14.55 10.80 17.38
C VAL A 184 -15.97 11.15 16.95
N LEU A 185 -16.16 12.09 16.02
CA LEU A 185 -17.50 12.42 15.52
C LEU A 185 -18.13 11.24 14.77
N HIS A 186 -17.32 10.50 13.99
CA HIS A 186 -17.78 9.36 13.21
C HIS A 186 -18.12 8.14 14.07
N PHE A 187 -17.21 7.74 14.97
CA PHE A 187 -17.35 6.51 15.76
C PHE A 187 -17.93 6.74 17.16
N ARG A 188 -17.97 7.99 17.65
CA ARG A 188 -18.41 8.36 19.00
C ARG A 188 -17.68 7.53 20.06
N HIS A 189 -18.42 6.97 21.02
CA HIS A 189 -17.87 6.10 22.07
C HIS A 189 -17.19 4.83 21.52
N LYS A 190 -17.47 4.42 20.26
CA LYS A 190 -16.82 3.24 19.66
C LYS A 190 -15.33 3.46 19.40
N VAL A 191 -14.83 4.71 19.35
CA VAL A 191 -13.38 4.98 19.30
C VAL A 191 -12.67 4.33 20.50
N LEU A 192 -13.26 4.41 21.69
CA LEU A 192 -12.68 3.83 22.90
C LEU A 192 -12.67 2.29 22.83
N ILE A 193 -13.70 1.69 22.23
CA ILE A 193 -13.75 0.24 21.99
C ILE A 193 -12.63 -0.16 21.01
N LEU A 194 -12.50 0.55 19.89
CA LEU A 194 -11.46 0.27 18.89
C LEU A 194 -10.04 0.45 19.47
N PHE A 195 -9.82 1.53 20.22
CA PHE A 195 -8.57 1.77 20.93
C PHE A 195 -8.25 0.63 21.91
N LYS A 196 -9.25 0.18 22.69
CA LYS A 196 -9.11 -0.97 23.59
C LYS A 196 -8.81 -2.27 22.82
N LEU A 197 -9.45 -2.51 21.68
CA LEU A 197 -9.22 -3.72 20.88
C LEU A 197 -7.78 -3.78 20.34
N ILE A 198 -7.21 -2.64 19.94
CA ILE A 198 -5.81 -2.54 19.52
C ILE A 198 -4.87 -2.82 20.70
N LEU A 199 -5.12 -2.24 21.87
CA LEU A 199 -4.33 -2.51 23.10
C LEU A 199 -4.33 -3.98 23.51
N LEU A 200 -5.45 -4.67 23.28
CA LEU A 200 -5.67 -6.08 23.58
C LEU A 200 -5.26 -7.02 22.44
N GLU A 201 -4.64 -6.47 21.39
CA GLU A 201 -4.16 -7.21 20.23
C GLU A 201 -5.23 -8.09 19.57
N LYS A 202 -6.47 -7.56 19.52
CA LYS A 202 -7.58 -8.25 18.89
C LYS A 202 -7.52 -8.07 17.37
N LYS A 203 -7.92 -9.13 16.65
CA LYS A 203 -8.14 -9.06 15.22
C LYS A 203 -9.39 -8.22 14.97
N VAL A 204 -9.24 -7.10 14.27
CA VAL A 204 -10.34 -6.19 13.96
C VAL A 204 -10.44 -6.08 12.44
N LEU A 205 -11.67 -6.24 11.93
CA LEU A 205 -11.99 -6.10 10.52
C LEU A 205 -12.82 -4.84 10.31
N PHE A 206 -12.36 -3.97 9.41
CA PHE A 206 -13.02 -2.71 9.10
C PHE A 206 -13.72 -2.79 7.74
N TYR A 207 -14.96 -2.33 7.68
CA TYR A 207 -15.77 -2.23 6.46
C TYR A 207 -16.18 -0.77 6.26
N ILE A 208 -15.37 -0.02 5.51
CA ILE A 208 -15.61 1.40 5.23
C ILE A 208 -15.34 1.64 3.75
N SER A 209 -16.23 2.42 3.12
CA SER A 209 -16.14 2.79 1.71
C SER A 209 -16.50 4.28 1.58
N PRO A 210 -15.86 5.07 0.70
CA PRO A 210 -14.65 4.78 -0.10
C PRO A 210 -13.41 4.38 0.72
N VAL A 211 -12.38 3.85 0.04
CA VAL A 211 -11.19 3.32 0.70
C VAL A 211 -10.35 4.42 1.35
N ASN A 212 -10.38 5.67 0.85
CA ASN A 212 -9.69 6.78 1.53
C ASN A 212 -10.17 6.99 2.96
N LYS A 213 -11.48 6.87 3.21
CA LYS A 213 -12.08 7.03 4.55
C LYS A 213 -11.61 5.91 5.46
N LEU A 214 -11.49 4.70 4.90
CA LEU A 214 -10.99 3.54 5.63
C LEU A 214 -9.54 3.76 6.08
N VAL A 215 -8.63 4.05 5.14
CA VAL A 215 -7.21 4.21 5.46
C VAL A 215 -6.95 5.44 6.33
N GLY A 216 -7.71 6.53 6.12
CA GLY A 216 -7.65 7.73 6.97
C GLY A 216 -8.12 7.47 8.40
N ALA A 217 -9.23 6.76 8.58
CA ALA A 217 -9.72 6.36 9.90
C ALA A 217 -8.73 5.43 10.61
N LEU A 218 -8.16 4.47 9.89
CA LEU A 218 -7.14 3.55 10.42
C LEU A 218 -5.88 4.30 10.87
N MET A 219 -5.31 5.16 10.03
CA MET A 219 -4.12 5.93 10.40
C MET A 219 -4.39 6.89 11.56
N THR A 220 -5.57 7.53 11.59
CA THR A 220 -5.96 8.41 12.70
C THR A 220 -6.18 7.63 14.00
N LEU A 221 -6.74 6.42 13.95
CA LEU A 221 -6.90 5.57 15.12
C LEU A 221 -5.53 5.12 15.66
N LEU A 222 -4.61 4.76 14.77
CA LEU A 222 -3.24 4.40 15.15
C LEU A 222 -2.45 5.58 15.71
N SER A 223 -2.69 6.80 15.20
CA SER A 223 -2.02 8.00 15.70
C SER A 223 -2.39 8.37 17.14
N LEU A 224 -3.43 7.75 17.72
CA LEU A 224 -3.76 7.91 19.14
C LEU A 224 -2.75 7.21 20.07
N PHE A 225 -1.94 6.30 19.52
CA PHE A 225 -0.87 5.62 20.26
C PHE A 225 0.44 6.40 20.08
N PRO A 226 1.08 6.88 21.16
CA PRO A 226 2.30 7.67 21.07
C PRO A 226 3.41 6.92 20.30
N GLY A 227 4.01 7.58 19.30
CA GLY A 227 5.11 7.05 18.50
C GLY A 227 4.73 5.94 17.51
N MET A 228 3.43 5.61 17.38
CA MET A 228 2.98 4.50 16.55
C MET A 228 3.25 4.73 15.06
N LEU A 229 3.01 5.94 14.56
CA LEU A 229 3.23 6.23 13.15
C LEU A 229 4.71 6.42 12.83
N GLU A 230 5.47 6.99 13.76
CA GLU A 230 6.90 7.26 13.59
C GLU A 230 7.73 5.98 13.67
N HIS A 231 7.34 5.03 14.53
CA HIS A 231 8.18 3.86 14.84
C HIS A 231 7.41 2.53 14.82
N GLY A 232 6.14 2.52 15.24
CA GLY A 232 5.36 1.29 15.44
C GLY A 232 4.99 0.52 14.17
N LEU A 233 5.05 1.16 13.00
CA LEU A 233 4.75 0.53 11.71
C LEU A 233 5.96 -0.11 11.00
N SER A 234 7.16 0.04 11.55
CA SER A 234 8.40 -0.44 10.93
C SER A 234 8.42 -1.94 10.63
N ASP A 235 7.67 -2.75 11.37
CA ASP A 235 7.60 -4.21 11.22
C ASP A 235 6.20 -4.71 10.77
N CYS A 236 5.26 -3.81 10.45
CA CYS A 236 3.85 -4.15 10.19
C CYS A 236 3.59 -5.07 8.99
N SER A 237 4.55 -5.17 8.06
CA SER A 237 4.44 -5.96 6.84
C SER A 237 5.08 -7.35 6.96
N GLN A 238 5.75 -7.63 8.08
CA GLN A 238 6.46 -8.89 8.32
C GLN A 238 5.55 -9.92 8.98
N TYR A 239 4.42 -10.25 8.35
CA TYR A 239 3.54 -11.28 8.89
C TYR A 239 4.03 -12.67 8.46
N ARG A 240 4.49 -13.47 9.42
CA ARG A 240 4.62 -14.92 9.24
C ARG A 240 3.36 -15.57 9.83
N PRO A 241 2.50 -16.19 9.01
CA PRO A 241 1.41 -17.00 9.53
C PRO A 241 2.00 -17.99 10.54
N ARG A 242 1.43 -18.08 11.74
CA ARG A 242 1.75 -19.20 12.62
C ARG A 242 1.44 -20.46 11.83
N LYS A 243 2.47 -21.26 11.49
CA LYS A 243 2.26 -22.64 11.05
C LYS A 243 1.37 -23.27 12.12
N SER A 244 0.20 -23.76 11.72
CA SER A 244 -0.62 -24.57 12.61
C SER A 244 0.27 -25.69 13.14
N MET A 245 0.38 -25.81 14.46
CA MET A 245 0.96 -27.01 15.06
C MET A 245 -0.01 -28.16 14.76
N SER A 246 0.22 -28.85 13.66
CA SER A 246 -0.47 -30.10 13.35
C SER A 246 0.36 -30.92 12.37
N GLU A 247 1.58 -31.26 12.74
CA GLU A 247 2.29 -32.45 12.25
C GLU A 247 3.09 -33.00 13.42
N ASP A 248 2.45 -33.81 14.27
CA ASP A 248 2.78 -35.24 14.44
C ASP A 248 2.11 -35.79 15.71
N ALA A 249 0.95 -36.42 15.54
CA ALA A 249 0.40 -37.44 16.44
C ALA A 249 -0.64 -38.21 15.64
N GLY A 250 -0.31 -39.45 15.27
CA GLY A 250 -1.11 -40.30 14.42
C GLY A 250 -2.48 -40.68 14.99
N LEU A 251 -3.31 -41.20 14.05
CA LEU A 251 -4.50 -42.03 14.23
C LEU A 251 -5.74 -41.35 14.85
N HIS A 252 -6.75 -41.02 14.04
CA HIS A 252 -7.90 -41.88 13.73
C HIS A 252 -9.00 -41.05 13.03
N GLU A 253 -9.57 -41.58 11.94
CA GLU A 253 -10.73 -41.00 11.24
C GLU A 253 -11.93 -40.77 12.17
N ARG A 254 -12.55 -39.58 12.06
CA ARG A 254 -13.99 -39.36 12.22
C ARG A 254 -14.41 -37.99 11.65
N ASN A 255 -15.12 -37.99 10.53
CA ASN A 255 -15.92 -36.84 10.07
C ASN A 255 -17.08 -36.59 11.04
N PRO A 256 -17.45 -35.31 11.31
CA PRO A 256 -18.71 -34.79 10.75
C PRO A 256 -18.68 -33.24 10.51
N PRO A 257 -19.82 -32.59 10.21
CA PRO A 257 -20.23 -32.16 8.88
C PRO A 257 -19.92 -30.68 8.59
N ALA A 258 -19.96 -30.35 7.30
CA ALA A 258 -20.03 -28.99 6.79
C ALA A 258 -21.30 -28.30 7.26
N ASP A 259 -21.18 -27.11 7.83
CA ASP A 259 -22.09 -26.00 7.54
C ASP A 259 -21.51 -24.66 8.02
N ASP A 260 -21.90 -23.63 7.25
CA ASP A 260 -21.79 -22.20 7.49
C ASP A 260 -20.42 -21.53 7.45
N PHE A 261 -20.08 -20.98 6.27
CA PHE A 261 -20.05 -19.52 6.13
C PHE A 261 -20.19 -19.13 4.64
N ALA A 262 -21.44 -18.84 4.24
CA ALA A 262 -21.70 -18.01 3.08
C ALA A 262 -21.61 -16.53 3.49
N SER A 263 -20.75 -15.76 2.81
CA SER A 263 -21.01 -14.32 2.61
C SER A 263 -20.21 -13.79 1.42
N VAL A 264 -20.95 -13.56 0.33
CA VAL A 264 -20.53 -12.81 -0.86
C VAL A 264 -20.77 -11.34 -0.57
N SER A 265 -19.72 -10.52 -0.56
CA SER A 265 -19.82 -9.06 -0.75
C SER A 265 -18.45 -8.46 -1.10
N ALA A 266 -18.43 -7.72 -2.20
CA ALA A 266 -17.27 -7.12 -2.85
C ALA A 266 -16.97 -5.71 -2.30
N ALA A 267 -16.56 -5.64 -1.04
CA ALA A 267 -16.00 -4.43 -0.43
C ALA A 267 -14.51 -4.62 -0.13
N PRO A 268 -13.67 -3.56 -0.23
CA PRO A 268 -12.27 -3.64 0.19
C PRO A 268 -12.18 -4.07 1.66
N ARG A 269 -11.40 -5.12 1.95
CA ARG A 269 -11.21 -5.67 3.31
C ARG A 269 -9.81 -5.34 3.83
N LEU A 270 -9.74 -4.58 4.92
CA LEU A 270 -8.51 -4.34 5.69
C LEU A 270 -8.58 -5.05 7.03
N PHE A 271 -7.68 -6.00 7.24
CA PHE A 271 -7.47 -6.68 8.51
C PHE A 271 -6.38 -5.95 9.31
N LEU A 272 -6.70 -5.62 10.55
CA LEU A 272 -5.72 -5.16 11.53
C LEU A 272 -5.45 -6.29 12.52
N SER A 273 -4.20 -6.76 12.60
CA SER A 273 -3.74 -7.71 13.62
C SER A 273 -2.59 -7.06 14.38
N VAL A 274 -2.55 -7.12 15.71
CA VAL A 274 -1.41 -6.62 16.50
C VAL A 274 -0.69 -7.82 17.09
N GLY A 275 0.64 -7.80 17.13
CA GLY A 275 1.42 -8.91 17.70
C GLY A 275 2.83 -8.50 18.14
N GLN A 276 3.48 -9.40 18.87
CA GLN A 276 4.81 -9.17 19.45
C GLN A 276 5.92 -9.46 18.43
N ALA A 277 6.74 -8.44 18.10
CA ALA A 277 7.99 -8.63 17.38
C ALA A 277 8.94 -9.48 18.24
N HIS A 278 9.39 -10.61 17.72
CA HIS A 278 10.19 -11.60 18.48
C HIS A 278 11.62 -11.16 18.83
N SER A 279 12.00 -9.89 18.67
CA SER A 279 13.42 -9.51 18.79
C SER A 279 13.77 -8.15 19.40
N ARG A 280 12.84 -7.31 19.87
CA ARG A 280 13.23 -6.00 20.48
C ARG A 280 12.32 -5.53 21.62
N GLY A 281 12.76 -5.76 22.86
CA GLY A 281 12.37 -5.02 24.08
C GLY A 281 10.89 -5.11 24.52
N PRO A 282 10.58 -4.89 25.81
CA PRO A 282 9.26 -5.12 26.38
C PRO A 282 8.15 -4.11 25.98
N LEU A 283 8.42 -3.15 25.08
CA LEU A 283 7.46 -2.09 24.70
C LEU A 283 7.29 -1.86 23.18
N CYS A 284 7.98 -2.59 22.31
CA CYS A 284 7.78 -2.44 20.85
C CYS A 284 6.69 -3.41 20.37
N ARG A 285 5.44 -2.94 20.26
CA ARG A 285 4.30 -3.71 19.74
C ARG A 285 4.09 -3.38 18.26
N THR A 286 3.97 -4.40 17.42
CA THR A 286 3.86 -4.26 15.97
C THR A 286 2.40 -4.41 15.54
N VAL A 287 1.89 -3.45 14.77
CA VAL A 287 0.54 -3.49 14.21
C VAL A 287 0.62 -3.96 12.76
N TYR A 288 0.13 -5.13 12.43
CA TYR A 288 -0.01 -5.66 11.07
C TYR A 288 -1.28 -5.12 10.39
N MET A 289 -1.14 -4.62 9.17
CA MET A 289 -2.26 -4.22 8.30
C MET A 289 -2.25 -5.04 7.03
N ASP A 290 -3.18 -5.98 6.90
CA ASP A 290 -3.35 -6.79 5.70
C ASP A 290 -4.52 -6.23 4.87
N ASN A 291 -4.24 -5.82 3.65
CA ASN A 291 -5.23 -5.82 2.58
C ASN A 291 -5.34 -7.27 2.11
N CYS A 292 -6.48 -7.93 2.29
CA CYS A 292 -6.64 -9.30 1.82
C CYS A 292 -7.12 -9.28 0.35
N PRO A 293 -6.27 -9.60 -0.64
CA PRO A 293 -6.76 -9.95 -1.96
C PRO A 293 -7.46 -11.30 -1.82
N LEU A 294 -8.79 -11.32 -1.94
CA LEU A 294 -9.52 -12.58 -2.00
C LEU A 294 -9.06 -13.33 -3.27
N SER A 295 -8.52 -14.54 -3.08
CA SER A 295 -8.49 -15.54 -4.14
C SER A 295 -9.92 -15.69 -4.68
N LYS A 296 -10.09 -15.56 -5.99
CA LYS A 296 -11.27 -16.10 -6.65
C LYS A 296 -11.35 -17.61 -6.47
#